data_AF-A0A941IX01-F1
#
_entry.id   AF-A0A941IX01-F1
#
_cell.length_a   1.000
_cell.length_b   1.000
_cell.length_c   1.000
_cell.angle_alpha   90.00
_cell.angle_beta   90.00
_cell.angle_gamma   90.00
#
_symmetry.space_group_name_H-M   'P 1'
#
loop_
_entity.id
_entity.type
_entity.pdbx_description
1 polymer ?
#
loop_
_entity_poly.entity_id
_entity_poly.type
_entity_poly.pdbx_seq_one_letter_code
_entity_poly.pdbx_strand_id
1 'polypeptide(L)'
;MIRQFSLLVLIMFSINLFAQESKEWAERLNALEVKLDPNNKRFELQELNKALHSIWKSDTELNEIMRHTKKLQVVKSEDLEMVVVAFGTNTYSGVYQLEWLVNYAGKTWSYSEEVQITEAKSNVSLIINIAQKQEDIYSVSIHRGKKQLINASDLVTKGLFEHLQMLTEDTQKDSLNNIIEKRLMRLWTDKEYYENGFSQLKRMKTLHSKDGRVKVCTYNIQKKDFKQHFYGAVIINDESIIVKPLIDTSDKIKSPERSTLSDKKWYGALYLDIIENQSGNQTYYTLIGYKGHDEFMKRRVLDVLIVQNNRIRFGAPIFKTDRLTRNRIVFEYSAKATMMLRYDTNQKMIVFDNLEPADPMFRGVYQYYGPDFSYNAFKFSKGVWELKKDIDLRNPKRQ
;
A
#
# COMPACT_ATOMS: atom_id res chain seq x y z
N MET A 1 -22.47 29.45 46.07
CA MET A 1 -22.36 30.61 45.15
C MET A 1 -20.94 30.79 44.58
N ILE A 2 -19.89 30.92 45.41
CA ILE A 2 -18.49 31.16 44.95
C ILE A 2 -17.90 30.02 44.10
N ARG A 3 -18.18 28.74 44.42
CA ARG A 3 -17.74 27.58 43.60
C ARG A 3 -18.40 27.51 42.22
N GLN A 4 -19.67 27.89 42.11
CA GLN A 4 -20.37 27.94 40.82
C GLN A 4 -19.87 29.11 39.96
N PHE A 5 -19.56 30.26 40.56
CA PHE A 5 -18.99 31.42 39.87
C PHE A 5 -17.58 31.14 39.33
N SER A 6 -16.73 30.48 40.13
CA SER A 6 -15.38 30.10 39.70
C SER A 6 -15.39 29.08 38.55
N LEU A 7 -16.32 28.11 38.60
CA LEU A 7 -16.53 27.15 37.52
C LEU A 7 -17.01 27.84 36.23
N LEU A 8 -17.93 28.80 36.33
CA LEU A 8 -18.45 29.56 35.20
C LEU A 8 -17.37 30.41 34.52
N VAL A 9 -16.49 31.05 35.31
CA VAL A 9 -15.37 31.85 34.80
C VAL A 9 -14.33 30.97 34.10
N LEU A 10 -14.01 29.80 34.66
CA LEU A 10 -13.13 28.81 34.01
C LEU A 10 -13.71 28.26 32.70
N ILE A 11 -15.02 28.01 32.66
CA ILE A 11 -15.73 27.59 31.44
C ILE A 11 -15.71 28.72 30.39
N MET A 12 -16.01 29.97 30.78
CA MET A 12 -15.96 31.11 29.87
C MET A 12 -14.55 31.38 29.33
N PHE A 13 -13.52 31.24 30.18
CA PHE A 13 -12.13 31.44 29.79
C PHE A 13 -11.66 30.36 28.81
N SER A 14 -12.01 29.09 29.06
CA SER A 14 -11.70 27.99 28.14
C SER A 14 -12.43 28.13 26.80
N ILE A 15 -13.72 28.48 26.79
CA ILE A 15 -14.48 28.76 25.54
C ILE A 15 -13.82 29.87 24.72
N ASN A 16 -13.42 30.98 25.36
CA ASN A 16 -12.75 32.09 24.67
C ASN A 16 -11.38 31.67 24.09
N LEU A 17 -10.62 30.86 24.83
CA LEU A 17 -9.32 30.36 24.35
C LEU A 17 -9.48 29.48 23.12
N PHE A 18 -10.45 28.55 23.10
CA PHE A 18 -10.73 27.69 21.95
C PHE A 18 -11.17 28.47 20.71
N ALA A 19 -12.03 29.47 20.88
CA ALA A 19 -12.45 30.33 19.78
C ALA A 19 -11.27 31.10 19.19
N GLN A 20 -10.36 31.59 20.05
CA GLN A 20 -9.13 32.26 19.61
C GLN A 20 -8.20 31.32 18.85
N GLU A 21 -7.93 30.11 19.37
CA GLU A 21 -7.09 29.11 18.67
C GLU A 21 -7.67 28.69 17.32
N SER A 22 -8.99 28.48 17.26
CA SER A 22 -9.72 28.11 16.02
C SER A 22 -9.62 29.22 14.96
N LYS A 23 -9.77 30.47 15.40
CA LYS A 23 -9.61 31.63 14.52
C LYS A 23 -8.17 31.78 14.01
N GLU A 24 -7.19 31.68 14.91
CA GLU A 24 -5.76 31.76 14.55
C GLU A 24 -5.38 30.66 13.55
N TRP A 25 -5.88 29.44 13.74
CA TRP A 25 -5.69 28.33 12.80
C TRP A 25 -6.21 28.69 11.40
N ALA A 26 -7.42 29.25 11.31
CA ALA A 26 -8.02 29.64 10.03
C ALA A 26 -7.24 30.77 9.33
N GLU A 27 -6.77 31.76 10.10
CA GLU A 27 -5.95 32.87 9.59
C GLU A 27 -4.62 32.37 9.00
N ARG A 28 -3.96 31.43 9.69
CA ARG A 28 -2.73 30.78 9.20
C ARG A 28 -2.96 30.03 7.89
N LEU A 29 -4.06 29.28 7.76
CA LEU A 29 -4.44 28.61 6.50
C LEU A 29 -4.70 29.63 5.37
N ASN A 30 -5.40 30.72 5.67
CA ASN A 30 -5.70 31.75 4.68
C ASN A 30 -4.41 32.41 4.16
N ALA A 31 -3.43 32.65 5.03
CA ALA A 31 -2.14 33.28 4.71
C ALA A 31 -1.24 32.44 3.79
N LEU A 32 -1.51 31.14 3.60
CA LEU A 32 -0.70 30.26 2.74
C LEU A 32 -0.64 30.69 1.26
N GLU A 33 -1.63 31.41 0.77
CA GLU A 33 -1.62 31.92 -0.61
C GLU A 33 -0.60 33.06 -0.79
N VAL A 34 -0.38 33.84 0.26
CA VAL A 34 0.52 35.00 0.25
C VAL A 34 1.97 34.58 0.47
N LYS A 35 2.23 33.44 1.13
CA LYS A 35 3.59 32.89 1.26
C LYS A 35 4.15 32.58 -0.13
N LEU A 36 5.36 33.03 -0.43
CA LEU A 36 6.01 32.79 -1.73
C LEU A 36 6.77 31.46 -1.77
N ASP A 37 7.40 31.06 -0.65
CA ASP A 37 8.25 29.87 -0.61
C ASP A 37 7.43 28.56 -0.50
N PRO A 38 7.56 27.62 -1.46
CA PRO A 38 6.83 26.35 -1.46
C PRO A 38 7.13 25.44 -0.26
N ASN A 39 8.36 25.45 0.25
CA ASN A 39 8.73 24.60 1.40
C ASN A 39 8.09 25.10 2.69
N ASN A 40 8.06 26.41 2.90
CA ASN A 40 7.36 27.04 4.00
C ASN A 40 5.85 26.77 3.95
N LYS A 41 5.24 26.71 2.76
CA LYS A 41 3.83 26.29 2.63
C LYS A 41 3.63 24.85 3.08
N ARG A 42 4.50 23.93 2.65
CA ARG A 42 4.41 22.51 3.04
C ARG A 42 4.58 22.33 4.54
N PHE A 43 5.61 22.96 5.11
CA PHE A 43 5.86 22.93 6.54
C PHE A 43 4.66 23.47 7.33
N GLU A 44 4.14 24.64 6.94
CA GLU A 44 2.96 25.22 7.59
C GLU A 44 1.72 24.33 7.47
N LEU A 45 1.47 23.70 6.32
CA LEU A 45 0.37 22.74 6.15
C LEU A 45 0.49 21.55 7.11
N GLN A 46 1.70 21.00 7.29
CA GLN A 46 1.94 19.91 8.22
C GLN A 46 1.70 20.34 9.67
N GLU A 47 2.14 21.54 10.04
CA GLU A 47 1.88 22.10 11.37
C GLU A 47 0.39 22.36 11.59
N LEU A 48 -0.34 22.85 10.58
CA LEU A 48 -1.79 23.01 10.62
C LEU A 48 -2.50 21.66 10.78
N ASN A 49 -2.03 20.59 10.11
CA ASN A 49 -2.58 19.24 10.25
C ASN A 49 -2.43 18.73 11.70
N LYS A 50 -1.22 18.85 12.28
CA LYS A 50 -0.96 18.47 13.67
C LYS A 50 -1.77 19.30 14.67
N ALA A 51 -1.87 20.61 14.44
CA ALA A 51 -2.66 21.51 15.28
C ALA A 51 -4.15 21.15 15.21
N LEU A 52 -4.69 20.90 14.01
CA LEU A 52 -6.07 20.49 13.84
C LEU A 52 -6.36 19.15 14.52
N HIS A 53 -5.45 18.18 14.40
CA HIS A 53 -5.58 16.90 15.13
C HIS A 53 -5.66 17.10 16.65
N SER A 54 -4.95 18.09 17.19
CA SER A 54 -4.96 18.40 18.62
C SER A 54 -6.24 19.13 19.06
N ILE A 55 -6.66 20.14 18.28
CA ILE A 55 -7.81 21.02 18.58
C ILE A 55 -9.14 20.31 18.30
N TRP A 56 -9.19 19.42 17.31
CA TRP A 56 -10.42 18.74 16.91
C TRP A 56 -10.86 17.72 17.97
N LYS A 57 -11.71 18.20 18.90
CA LYS A 57 -12.34 17.38 19.95
C LYS A 57 -13.83 17.17 19.70
N SER A 58 -14.49 18.13 19.06
CA SER A 58 -15.91 18.06 18.71
C SER A 58 -16.19 18.79 17.39
N ASP A 59 -17.46 18.85 17.01
CA ASP A 59 -17.91 19.67 15.87
C ASP A 59 -17.82 21.17 16.14
N THR A 60 -17.81 21.58 17.40
CA THR A 60 -17.83 23.00 17.78
C THR A 60 -16.59 23.72 17.28
N GLU A 61 -15.42 23.10 17.43
CA GLU A 61 -14.14 23.65 16.99
C GLU A 61 -14.07 23.73 15.46
N LEU A 62 -14.53 22.69 14.76
CA LEU A 62 -14.58 22.70 13.30
C LEU A 62 -15.51 23.80 12.76
N ASN A 63 -16.70 23.93 13.36
CA ASN A 63 -17.65 24.98 12.99
C ASN A 63 -17.08 26.38 13.22
N GLU A 64 -16.34 26.59 14.30
CA GLU A 64 -15.68 27.87 14.57
C GLU A 64 -14.58 28.17 13.54
N ILE A 65 -13.72 27.19 13.21
CA ILE A 65 -12.72 27.35 12.14
C ILE A 65 -13.39 27.72 10.81
N MET A 66 -14.46 27.02 10.43
CA MET A 66 -15.18 27.24 9.17
C MET A 66 -15.84 28.62 9.05
N ARG A 67 -16.08 29.34 10.17
CA ARG A 67 -16.54 30.74 10.12
C ARG A 67 -15.47 31.68 9.57
N HIS A 68 -14.19 31.34 9.74
CA HIS A 68 -13.06 32.21 9.40
C HIS A 68 -12.31 31.75 8.13
N THR A 69 -12.63 30.59 7.56
CA THR A 69 -12.04 30.13 6.29
C THR A 69 -12.98 29.26 5.46
N LYS A 70 -12.92 29.43 4.13
CA LYS A 70 -13.58 28.55 3.14
C LYS A 70 -12.67 27.45 2.60
N LYS A 71 -11.39 27.46 2.98
CA LYS A 71 -10.37 26.51 2.48
C LYS A 71 -10.42 25.16 3.21
N LEU A 72 -11.05 25.11 4.39
CA LEU A 72 -11.34 23.88 5.11
C LEU A 72 -12.67 23.30 4.62
N GLN A 73 -12.65 22.04 4.17
CA GLN A 73 -13.85 21.29 3.87
C GLN A 73 -14.07 20.23 4.93
N VAL A 74 -15.30 20.12 5.41
CA VAL A 74 -15.72 19.14 6.42
C VAL A 74 -16.96 18.45 5.88
N VAL A 75 -16.93 17.12 5.81
CA VAL A 75 -18.07 16.29 5.39
C VAL A 75 -18.23 15.15 6.38
N LYS A 76 -19.47 14.83 6.72
CA LYS A 76 -19.83 13.71 7.58
C LYS A 76 -20.50 12.61 6.77
N SER A 77 -20.36 11.37 7.21
CA SER A 77 -21.18 10.26 6.70
C SER A 77 -22.64 10.45 7.10
N GLU A 78 -23.54 9.77 6.39
CA GLU A 78 -24.98 9.83 6.64
C GLU A 78 -25.37 9.36 8.04
N ASP A 79 -24.65 8.37 8.56
CA ASP A 79 -24.83 7.83 9.92
C ASP A 79 -24.08 8.62 11.01
N LEU A 80 -23.37 9.69 10.64
CA LEU A 80 -22.61 10.57 11.52
C LEU A 80 -21.43 9.91 12.27
N GLU A 81 -21.11 8.65 11.97
CA GLU A 81 -20.00 7.91 12.60
C GLU A 81 -18.64 8.32 12.05
N MET A 82 -18.60 8.86 10.83
CA MET A 82 -17.39 9.30 10.16
C MET A 82 -17.44 10.79 9.82
N VAL A 83 -16.33 11.47 10.09
CA VAL A 83 -16.10 12.85 9.67
C VAL A 83 -14.77 12.91 8.92
N VAL A 84 -14.79 13.53 7.75
CA VAL A 84 -13.61 13.78 6.93
C VAL A 84 -13.41 15.27 6.78
N VAL A 85 -12.18 15.70 7.08
CA VAL A 85 -11.75 17.09 6.97
C VAL A 85 -10.62 17.16 5.95
N ALA A 86 -10.65 18.12 5.04
CA ALA A 86 -9.60 18.29 4.04
C ALA A 86 -9.30 19.77 3.77
N PHE A 87 -8.02 20.09 3.60
CA PHE A 87 -7.53 21.42 3.23
C PHE A 87 -6.20 21.27 2.50
N GLY A 88 -5.75 22.31 1.82
CA GLY A 88 -4.49 22.25 1.09
C GLY A 88 -4.19 23.51 0.32
N THR A 89 -3.04 23.52 -0.36
CA THR A 89 -2.67 24.62 -1.23
C THR A 89 -1.70 24.17 -2.33
N ASN A 90 -1.57 25.00 -3.36
CA ASN A 90 -0.53 24.85 -4.37
C ASN A 90 0.84 25.16 -3.73
N THR A 91 1.84 24.32 -4.00
CA THR A 91 3.20 24.50 -3.50
C THR A 91 4.14 24.86 -4.64
N TYR A 92 4.59 23.87 -5.41
CA TYR A 92 5.35 24.06 -6.64
C TYR A 92 4.41 24.16 -7.85
N SER A 93 4.96 24.59 -8.99
CA SER A 93 4.23 24.55 -10.27
C SER A 93 3.72 23.13 -10.52
N GLY A 94 2.41 23.00 -10.70
CA GLY A 94 1.76 21.71 -10.94
C GLY A 94 1.64 20.79 -9.71
N VAL A 95 1.92 21.27 -8.50
CA VAL A 95 1.86 20.44 -7.29
C VAL A 95 0.89 21.00 -6.25
N TYR A 96 -0.12 20.21 -5.91
CA TYR A 96 -1.05 20.48 -4.82
C TYR A 96 -0.67 19.63 -3.59
N GLN A 97 -0.45 20.28 -2.46
CA GLN A 97 -0.28 19.60 -1.18
C GLN A 97 -1.64 19.51 -0.49
N LEU A 98 -2.12 18.29 -0.28
CA LEU A 98 -3.38 17.98 0.37
C LEU A 98 -3.13 17.43 1.77
N GLU A 99 -3.75 18.06 2.77
CA GLU A 99 -3.85 17.56 4.13
C GLU A 99 -5.29 17.14 4.39
N TRP A 100 -5.47 15.97 4.99
CA TRP A 100 -6.80 15.50 5.33
C TRP A 100 -6.79 14.60 6.56
N LEU A 101 -7.86 14.69 7.33
CA LEU A 101 -8.05 13.97 8.58
C LEU A 101 -9.38 13.23 8.53
N VAL A 102 -9.42 12.10 9.21
CA VAL A 102 -10.60 11.25 9.32
C VAL A 102 -10.81 10.96 10.79
N ASN A 103 -11.99 11.29 11.33
CA ASN A 103 -12.44 10.80 12.62
C ASN A 103 -13.48 9.71 12.41
N TYR A 104 -13.30 8.58 13.09
CA TYR A 104 -14.23 7.47 13.08
C TYR A 104 -14.20 6.75 14.43
N ALA A 105 -15.36 6.59 15.06
CA ALA A 105 -15.50 5.93 16.37
C ALA A 105 -14.50 6.47 17.42
N GLY A 106 -14.31 7.80 17.47
CA GLY A 106 -13.40 8.47 18.40
C GLY A 106 -11.91 8.33 18.08
N LYS A 107 -11.53 7.69 16.97
CA LYS A 107 -10.14 7.63 16.50
C LYS A 107 -9.95 8.61 15.35
N THR A 108 -8.88 9.38 15.42
CA THR A 108 -8.50 10.32 14.36
C THR A 108 -7.26 9.81 13.63
N TRP A 109 -7.31 9.79 12.29
CA TRP A 109 -6.15 9.55 11.43
C TRP A 109 -5.88 10.79 10.58
N SER A 110 -4.61 11.11 10.41
CA SER A 110 -4.15 12.26 9.61
C SER A 110 -3.30 11.77 8.44
N TYR A 111 -3.48 12.41 7.29
CA TYR A 111 -2.82 12.06 6.04
C TYR A 111 -2.34 13.32 5.32
N SER A 112 -1.20 13.17 4.65
CA SER A 112 -0.53 14.21 3.87
C SER A 112 -0.19 13.63 2.51
N GLU A 113 -0.69 14.23 1.42
CA GLU A 113 -0.59 13.70 0.07
C GLU A 113 -0.13 14.80 -0.91
N GLU A 114 0.94 14.50 -1.64
CA GLU A 114 1.42 15.33 -2.73
C GLU A 114 0.76 14.89 -4.03
N VAL A 115 0.00 15.79 -4.67
CA VAL A 115 -0.77 15.45 -5.88
C VAL A 115 -0.36 16.34 -7.04
N GLN A 116 0.02 15.70 -8.15
CA GLN A 116 0.30 16.38 -9.41
C GLN A 116 -1.01 16.87 -10.06
N ILE A 117 -1.06 18.15 -10.40
CA ILE A 117 -2.22 18.85 -10.95
C ILE A 117 -1.84 19.65 -12.19
N THR A 118 -2.74 19.71 -13.17
CA THR A 118 -2.53 20.45 -14.43
C THR A 118 -2.96 21.91 -14.34
N GLU A 119 -3.86 22.28 -13.41
CA GLU A 119 -4.38 23.65 -13.27
C GLU A 119 -3.98 24.29 -11.93
N ALA A 120 -3.14 25.32 -12.01
CA ALA A 120 -2.68 26.10 -10.86
C ALA A 120 -3.70 27.15 -10.36
N LYS A 121 -4.94 27.16 -10.87
CA LYS A 121 -5.98 28.13 -10.44
C LYS A 121 -6.14 28.08 -8.93
N SER A 122 -5.86 29.16 -8.22
CA SER A 122 -5.86 29.21 -6.75
C SER A 122 -7.24 28.95 -6.13
N ASN A 123 -8.33 29.35 -6.81
CA ASN A 123 -9.66 29.43 -6.22
C ASN A 123 -10.55 28.19 -6.45
N VAL A 124 -9.97 27.01 -6.62
CA VAL A 124 -10.76 25.78 -6.79
C VAL A 124 -10.93 25.11 -5.44
N SER A 125 -12.15 25.14 -4.90
CA SER A 125 -12.51 24.46 -3.66
C SER A 125 -12.36 22.95 -3.76
N LEU A 126 -12.05 22.32 -2.63
CA LEU A 126 -12.13 20.88 -2.48
C LEU A 126 -13.59 20.45 -2.38
N ILE A 127 -13.90 19.25 -2.84
CA ILE A 127 -15.19 18.57 -2.68
C ILE A 127 -14.89 17.18 -2.13
N ILE A 128 -15.49 16.84 -1.00
CA ILE A 128 -15.36 15.52 -0.38
C ILE A 128 -16.68 14.79 -0.59
N ASN A 129 -16.63 13.57 -1.11
CA ASN A 129 -17.77 12.67 -1.13
C ASN A 129 -17.46 11.47 -0.25
N ILE A 130 -18.38 11.13 0.65
CA ILE A 130 -18.35 9.94 1.48
C ILE A 130 -19.53 9.08 1.06
N ALA A 131 -19.30 7.80 0.81
CA ALA A 131 -20.36 6.84 0.57
C ALA A 131 -20.16 5.61 1.45
N GLN A 132 -21.20 5.31 2.23
CA GLN A 132 -21.30 4.10 3.04
C GLN A 132 -21.87 2.99 2.16
N LYS A 133 -21.12 1.89 2.03
CA LYS A 133 -21.47 0.80 1.09
C LYS A 133 -22.02 -0.43 1.81
N GLN A 134 -21.42 -0.81 2.94
CA GLN A 134 -21.79 -1.99 3.72
C GLN A 134 -21.51 -1.77 5.21
N GLU A 135 -22.53 -1.60 6.04
CA GLU A 135 -22.38 -1.29 7.48
C GLU A 135 -21.28 -0.23 7.66
N ASP A 136 -20.11 -0.59 8.17
CA ASP A 136 -19.00 0.32 8.42
C ASP A 136 -17.98 0.48 7.27
N ILE A 137 -18.23 0.02 6.03
CA ILE A 137 -17.35 0.26 4.86
C ILE A 137 -17.60 1.66 4.27
N TYR A 138 -16.61 2.55 4.39
CA TYR A 138 -16.71 3.94 3.92
C TYR A 138 -15.74 4.22 2.78
N SER A 139 -16.29 4.40 1.59
CA SER A 139 -15.53 4.92 0.46
C SER A 139 -15.50 6.46 0.49
N VAL A 140 -14.34 7.03 0.18
CA VAL A 140 -14.15 8.48 0.14
C VAL A 140 -13.41 8.91 -1.10
N SER A 141 -13.93 9.96 -1.74
CA SER A 141 -13.25 10.67 -2.81
C SER A 141 -13.07 12.14 -2.45
N ILE A 142 -11.89 12.67 -2.74
CA ILE A 142 -11.60 14.10 -2.59
C ILE A 142 -11.27 14.64 -3.98
N HIS A 143 -12.01 15.64 -4.41
CA HIS A 143 -11.89 16.27 -5.71
C HIS A 143 -11.48 17.72 -5.57
N ARG A 144 -10.76 18.22 -6.58
CA ARG A 144 -10.47 19.63 -6.77
C ARG A 144 -10.87 19.99 -8.19
N GLY A 145 -12.03 20.62 -8.35
CA GLY A 145 -12.66 20.78 -9.66
C GLY A 145 -12.92 19.40 -10.28
N LYS A 146 -12.46 19.19 -11.52
CA LYS A 146 -12.62 17.89 -12.22
C LYS A 146 -11.59 16.84 -11.82
N LYS A 147 -10.50 17.22 -11.14
CA LYS A 147 -9.42 16.30 -10.79
C LYS A 147 -9.78 15.56 -9.49
N GLN A 148 -9.79 14.23 -9.54
CA GLN A 148 -9.83 13.40 -8.34
C GLN A 148 -8.43 13.36 -7.73
N LEU A 149 -8.31 13.79 -6.47
CA LEU A 149 -7.09 13.79 -5.68
C LEU A 149 -6.96 12.48 -4.89
N ILE A 150 -8.04 12.07 -4.22
CA ILE A 150 -8.10 10.86 -3.40
C ILE A 150 -9.27 10.00 -3.86
N ASN A 151 -9.06 8.69 -3.85
CA ASN A 151 -10.08 7.67 -4.10
C ASN A 151 -9.80 6.47 -3.19
N ALA A 152 -10.30 6.51 -1.96
CA ALA A 152 -10.14 5.47 -0.97
C ALA A 152 -11.38 4.59 -0.93
N SER A 153 -11.21 3.31 -1.23
CA SER A 153 -12.30 2.32 -1.24
C SER A 153 -12.84 2.03 0.16
N ASP A 154 -11.96 2.14 1.17
CA ASP A 154 -12.34 2.01 2.57
C ASP A 154 -11.34 2.73 3.50
N LEU A 155 -11.80 3.79 4.15
CA LEU A 155 -10.97 4.60 5.05
C LEU A 155 -10.61 3.90 6.35
N VAL A 156 -11.48 3.05 6.87
CA VAL A 156 -11.21 2.37 8.14
C VAL A 156 -10.11 1.34 7.94
N THR A 157 -10.13 0.54 6.85
CA THR A 157 -9.00 -0.36 6.51
C THR A 157 -7.70 0.42 6.35
N LYS A 158 -7.74 1.59 5.69
CA LYS A 158 -6.56 2.46 5.58
C LYS A 158 -6.02 2.88 6.94
N GLY A 159 -6.88 3.35 7.84
CA GLY A 159 -6.50 3.76 9.20
C GLY A 159 -5.97 2.61 10.05
N LEU A 160 -6.57 1.43 9.95
CA LEU A 160 -6.10 0.22 10.63
C LEU A 160 -4.70 -0.19 10.16
N PHE A 161 -4.42 -0.11 8.85
CA PHE A 161 -3.07 -0.37 8.32
C PHE A 161 -2.02 0.62 8.82
N GLU A 162 -2.34 1.92 8.93
CA GLU A 162 -1.39 2.88 9.50
C GLU A 162 -1.18 2.67 11.00
N HIS A 163 -2.26 2.37 11.75
CA HIS A 163 -2.14 2.02 13.17
C HIS A 163 -1.27 0.78 13.38
N LEU A 164 -1.39 -0.22 12.52
CA LEU A 164 -0.57 -1.43 12.58
C LEU A 164 0.94 -1.14 12.54
N GLN A 165 1.37 -0.09 11.84
CA GLN A 165 2.78 0.31 11.78
C GLN A 165 3.30 0.95 13.06
N MET A 166 2.39 1.50 13.88
CA MET A 166 2.73 2.16 15.15
C MET A 166 2.84 1.16 16.30
N LEU A 167 2.30 -0.06 16.13
CA LEU A 167 2.34 -1.10 17.14
C LEU A 167 3.74 -1.73 17.25
N THR A 168 4.20 -1.93 18.48
CA THR A 168 5.47 -2.61 18.78
C THR A 168 5.26 -4.05 19.24
N GLU A 169 4.18 -4.34 19.97
CA GLU A 169 3.88 -5.68 20.50
C GLU A 169 3.27 -6.61 19.45
N ASP A 170 3.83 -7.82 19.34
CA ASP A 170 3.42 -8.79 18.33
C ASP A 170 1.98 -9.27 18.54
N THR A 171 1.54 -9.42 19.79
CA THR A 171 0.15 -9.81 20.13
C THR A 171 -0.87 -8.74 19.74
N GLN A 172 -0.50 -7.46 19.85
CA GLN A 172 -1.34 -6.34 19.40
C GLN A 172 -1.40 -6.29 17.88
N LYS A 173 -0.25 -6.50 17.21
CA LYS A 173 -0.19 -6.60 15.74
C LYS A 173 -1.10 -7.72 15.22
N ASP A 174 -1.06 -8.89 15.86
CA ASP A 174 -1.91 -10.03 15.49
C ASP A 174 -3.40 -9.73 15.70
N SER A 175 -3.74 -9.15 16.85
CA SER A 175 -5.13 -8.77 17.15
C SER A 175 -5.68 -7.76 16.14
N LEU A 176 -4.89 -6.75 15.78
CA LEU A 176 -5.26 -5.75 14.79
C LEU A 176 -5.31 -6.34 13.37
N ASN A 177 -4.37 -7.22 13.02
CA ASN A 177 -4.35 -7.90 11.74
C ASN A 177 -5.61 -8.75 11.53
N ASN A 178 -6.09 -9.46 12.57
CA ASN A 178 -7.34 -10.22 12.49
C ASN A 178 -8.54 -9.32 12.14
N ILE A 179 -8.56 -8.06 12.59
CA ILE A 179 -9.59 -7.09 12.23
C ILE A 179 -9.43 -6.67 10.76
N ILE A 180 -8.20 -6.40 10.32
CA ILE A 180 -7.87 -6.06 8.93
C ILE A 180 -8.28 -7.20 7.99
N GLU A 181 -7.93 -8.45 8.28
CA GLU A 181 -8.26 -9.60 7.43
C GLU A 181 -9.78 -9.79 7.28
N LYS A 182 -10.54 -9.71 8.38
CA LYS A 182 -12.02 -9.78 8.32
C LYS A 182 -12.60 -8.70 7.41
N ARG A 183 -12.04 -7.50 7.48
CA ARG A 183 -12.48 -6.35 6.68
C ARG A 183 -12.11 -6.48 5.21
N LEU A 184 -10.87 -6.90 4.93
CA LEU A 184 -10.39 -7.22 3.59
C LEU A 184 -11.21 -8.35 2.96
N MET A 185 -11.61 -9.36 3.72
CA MET A 185 -12.47 -10.43 3.20
C MET A 185 -13.83 -9.93 2.71
N ARG A 186 -14.44 -8.95 3.40
CA ARG A 186 -15.68 -8.29 2.92
C ARG A 186 -15.42 -7.55 1.60
N LEU A 187 -14.35 -6.75 1.54
CA LEU A 187 -13.95 -6.02 0.33
C LEU A 187 -13.61 -6.96 -0.84
N TRP A 188 -12.93 -8.08 -0.58
CA TRP A 188 -12.49 -9.02 -1.62
C TRP A 188 -13.62 -9.89 -2.16
N THR A 189 -14.66 -10.13 -1.35
CA THR A 189 -15.83 -10.94 -1.76
C THR A 189 -16.82 -10.14 -2.59
N ASP A 190 -16.87 -8.83 -2.39
CA ASP A 190 -17.76 -7.95 -3.13
C ASP A 190 -17.23 -7.65 -4.54
N LYS A 191 -18.04 -7.97 -5.54
CA LYS A 191 -17.74 -7.81 -6.97
C LYS A 191 -17.49 -6.35 -7.36
N GLU A 192 -18.10 -5.38 -6.68
CA GLU A 192 -17.87 -3.95 -6.95
C GLU A 192 -16.39 -3.57 -6.75
N TYR A 193 -15.70 -4.22 -5.81
CA TYR A 193 -14.29 -3.96 -5.53
C TYR A 193 -13.34 -4.87 -6.29
N TYR A 194 -13.82 -5.74 -7.19
CA TYR A 194 -12.93 -6.62 -7.94
C TYR A 194 -11.92 -5.80 -8.74
N GLU A 195 -12.39 -4.92 -9.65
CA GLU A 195 -11.52 -4.06 -10.46
C GLU A 195 -10.73 -3.02 -9.65
N ASN A 196 -11.12 -2.78 -8.40
CA ASN A 196 -10.48 -1.79 -7.55
C ASN A 196 -9.02 -2.17 -7.23
N GLY A 197 -8.05 -1.34 -7.62
CA GLY A 197 -6.63 -1.58 -7.35
C GLY A 197 -6.20 -1.36 -5.89
N PHE A 198 -7.09 -0.87 -5.02
CA PHE A 198 -6.81 -0.51 -3.63
C PHE A 198 -5.55 0.35 -3.45
N SER A 199 -5.29 1.28 -4.38
CA SER A 199 -4.04 2.06 -4.44
C SER A 199 -3.78 2.90 -3.17
N GLN A 200 -4.83 3.24 -2.42
CA GLN A 200 -4.74 3.97 -1.15
C GLN A 200 -4.27 3.10 0.03
N LEU A 201 -4.38 1.78 -0.08
CA LEU A 201 -3.90 0.82 0.92
C LEU A 201 -2.41 0.57 0.70
N LYS A 202 -1.57 1.58 0.94
CA LYS A 202 -0.11 1.58 0.65
C LYS A 202 0.65 0.40 1.28
N ARG A 203 0.13 -0.19 2.36
CA ARG A 203 0.72 -1.34 3.08
C ARG A 203 0.40 -2.70 2.44
N MET A 204 -0.44 -2.72 1.41
CA MET A 204 -0.81 -3.91 0.65
C MET A 204 -0.51 -3.71 -0.83
N LYS A 205 -0.06 -4.78 -1.47
CA LYS A 205 0.08 -4.83 -2.93
C LYS A 205 -1.11 -5.56 -3.52
N THR A 206 -1.70 -4.92 -4.53
CA THR A 206 -2.79 -5.47 -5.32
C THR A 206 -2.32 -5.56 -6.75
N LEU A 207 -2.38 -6.76 -7.32
CA LEU A 207 -2.01 -7.04 -8.70
C LEU A 207 -3.21 -7.61 -9.43
N HIS A 208 -3.37 -7.22 -10.69
CA HIS A 208 -4.38 -7.73 -11.59
C HIS A 208 -3.71 -8.41 -12.78
N SER A 209 -4.19 -9.60 -13.16
CA SER A 209 -3.78 -10.23 -14.41
C SER A 209 -4.30 -9.43 -15.60
N LYS A 210 -3.64 -9.59 -16.76
CA LYS A 210 -3.99 -8.81 -17.96
C LYS A 210 -5.31 -9.29 -18.55
N ASP A 211 -5.62 -10.58 -18.39
CA ASP A 211 -6.89 -11.18 -18.77
C ASP A 211 -8.06 -10.85 -17.81
N GLY A 212 -7.80 -10.14 -16.70
CA GLY A 212 -8.82 -9.77 -15.71
C GLY A 212 -9.42 -10.94 -14.93
N ARG A 213 -8.82 -12.14 -15.00
CA ARG A 213 -9.30 -13.34 -14.30
C ARG A 213 -8.80 -13.43 -12.86
N VAL A 214 -7.62 -12.88 -12.58
CA VAL A 214 -6.91 -13.06 -11.31
C VAL A 214 -6.52 -11.72 -10.70
N LYS A 215 -6.90 -11.54 -9.44
CA LYS A 215 -6.40 -10.47 -8.58
C LYS A 215 -5.64 -11.05 -7.40
N VAL A 216 -4.44 -10.54 -7.13
CA VAL A 216 -3.58 -10.99 -6.04
C VAL A 216 -3.36 -9.84 -5.07
N CYS A 217 -3.84 -9.98 -3.84
CA CYS A 217 -3.65 -9.01 -2.77
C CYS A 217 -2.70 -9.61 -1.74
N THR A 218 -1.55 -8.99 -1.47
CA THR A 218 -0.59 -9.46 -0.46
C THR A 218 0.00 -8.32 0.37
N TYR A 219 0.28 -8.60 1.63
CA TYR A 219 1.00 -7.71 2.55
C TYR A 219 1.80 -8.54 3.57
N ASN A 220 2.64 -7.87 4.36
CA ASN A 220 3.43 -8.52 5.39
C ASN A 220 3.47 -7.69 6.69
N ILE A 221 3.69 -8.39 7.79
CA ILE A 221 3.90 -7.82 9.12
C ILE A 221 5.24 -8.30 9.64
N GLN A 222 6.10 -7.35 9.99
CA GLN A 222 7.35 -7.64 10.69
C GLN A 222 7.11 -7.82 12.19
N LYS A 223 7.61 -8.91 12.74
CA LYS A 223 7.63 -9.21 14.17
C LYS A 223 8.87 -8.65 14.86
N LYS A 224 8.88 -8.67 16.20
CA LYS A 224 10.01 -8.15 16.99
C LYS A 224 11.34 -8.84 16.68
N ASP A 225 11.32 -10.12 16.32
CA ASP A 225 12.49 -10.91 15.92
C ASP A 225 12.89 -10.71 14.45
N PHE A 226 12.44 -9.62 13.82
CA PHE A 226 12.61 -9.27 12.42
C PHE A 226 11.95 -10.22 11.40
N LYS A 227 11.35 -11.34 11.84
CA LYS A 227 10.65 -12.25 10.93
C LYS A 227 9.45 -11.56 10.30
N GLN A 228 9.21 -11.94 9.05
CA GLN A 228 8.13 -11.41 8.25
C GLN A 228 7.03 -12.47 8.11
N HIS A 229 5.82 -12.11 8.52
CA HIS A 229 4.64 -12.93 8.33
C HIS A 229 3.83 -12.37 7.16
N PHE A 230 3.50 -13.20 6.20
CA PHE A 230 2.80 -12.78 4.98
C PHE A 230 1.31 -13.14 5.05
N TYR A 231 0.49 -12.26 4.50
CA TYR A 231 -0.97 -12.38 4.46
C TYR A 231 -1.47 -11.99 3.08
N GLY A 232 -2.65 -12.47 2.71
CA GLY A 232 -3.23 -12.12 1.43
C GLY A 232 -4.32 -13.06 0.94
N ALA A 233 -4.78 -12.80 -0.28
CA ALA A 233 -5.72 -13.64 -0.99
C ALA A 233 -5.44 -13.60 -2.50
N VAL A 234 -5.78 -14.70 -3.17
CA VAL A 234 -6.02 -14.70 -4.62
C VAL A 234 -7.52 -14.67 -4.84
N ILE A 235 -7.99 -13.72 -5.64
CA ILE A 235 -9.39 -13.52 -5.98
C ILE A 235 -9.54 -13.86 -7.46
N ILE A 236 -10.39 -14.84 -7.74
CA ILE A 236 -10.66 -15.32 -9.09
C ILE A 236 -12.00 -14.74 -9.53
N ASN A 237 -12.05 -14.20 -10.74
CA ASN A 237 -13.28 -13.84 -11.43
C ASN A 237 -13.58 -14.92 -12.49
N ASP A 238 -14.47 -15.85 -12.15
CA ASP A 238 -14.86 -16.97 -13.02
C ASP A 238 -16.36 -17.19 -12.86
N GLU A 239 -17.16 -16.46 -13.64
CA GLU A 239 -18.62 -16.24 -13.53
C GLU A 239 -19.09 -15.55 -12.23
N SER A 240 -18.40 -15.83 -11.13
CA SER A 240 -18.57 -15.28 -9.80
C SER A 240 -17.21 -14.96 -9.17
N ILE A 241 -17.22 -14.12 -8.14
CA ILE A 241 -16.02 -13.80 -7.36
C ILE A 241 -15.74 -14.93 -6.38
N ILE A 242 -14.53 -15.50 -6.47
CA ILE A 242 -14.07 -16.58 -5.60
C ILE A 242 -12.79 -16.14 -4.91
N VAL A 243 -12.88 -15.91 -3.60
CA VAL A 243 -11.73 -15.53 -2.77
C VAL A 243 -11.04 -16.78 -2.22
N LYS A 244 -9.71 -16.87 -2.40
CA LYS A 244 -8.84 -17.88 -1.82
C LYS A 244 -7.85 -17.22 -0.85
N PRO A 245 -8.17 -17.17 0.45
CA PRO A 245 -7.25 -16.68 1.47
C PRO A 245 -5.96 -17.51 1.49
N LEU A 246 -4.82 -16.85 1.66
CA LEU A 246 -3.51 -17.48 1.64
C LEU A 246 -3.01 -17.69 3.07
N ILE A 247 -2.63 -18.93 3.39
CA ILE A 247 -2.06 -19.30 4.69
C ILE A 247 -0.56 -19.48 4.50
N ASP A 248 0.23 -18.55 5.05
CA ASP A 248 1.68 -18.65 5.06
C ASP A 248 2.13 -19.83 5.93
N THR A 249 2.81 -20.77 5.29
CA THR A 249 3.39 -21.95 5.94
C THR A 249 4.88 -22.10 5.65
N SER A 250 5.55 -20.98 5.33
CA SER A 250 6.98 -20.89 4.99
C SER A 250 7.86 -21.83 5.81
N ASP A 251 7.76 -21.76 7.13
CA ASP A 251 8.60 -22.49 8.08
C ASP A 251 8.43 -24.01 8.01
N LYS A 252 7.32 -24.48 7.44
CA LYS A 252 6.99 -25.91 7.30
C LYS A 252 7.40 -26.46 5.93
N ILE A 253 7.86 -25.62 5.00
CA ILE A 253 8.19 -26.00 3.63
C ILE A 253 9.69 -26.28 3.50
N LYS A 254 10.06 -27.57 3.56
CA LYS A 254 11.47 -28.01 3.48
C LYS A 254 12.16 -27.73 2.13
N SER A 255 11.41 -27.69 1.03
CA SER A 255 11.98 -27.53 -0.32
C SER A 255 11.09 -26.67 -1.20
N PRO A 256 11.06 -25.34 -0.97
CA PRO A 256 10.13 -24.44 -1.64
C PRO A 256 10.35 -24.35 -3.16
N GLU A 257 11.60 -24.49 -3.63
CA GLU A 257 11.93 -24.51 -5.06
C GLU A 257 11.48 -25.78 -5.81
N ARG A 258 11.04 -26.82 -5.08
CA ARG A 258 10.64 -28.12 -5.64
C ARG A 258 9.23 -28.55 -5.24
N SER A 259 8.45 -27.65 -4.66
CA SER A 259 7.13 -27.97 -4.11
C SER A 259 6.02 -27.18 -4.83
N THR A 260 4.99 -27.91 -5.23
CA THR A 260 3.69 -27.33 -5.61
C THR A 260 2.84 -27.13 -4.37
N LEU A 261 2.29 -25.93 -4.20
CA LEU A 261 1.61 -25.49 -2.98
C LEU A 261 0.18 -25.06 -3.28
N SER A 262 -0.70 -25.15 -2.29
CA SER A 262 -2.07 -24.60 -2.34
C SER A 262 -2.14 -23.27 -1.59
N ASP A 263 -3.28 -22.61 -1.66
CA ASP A 263 -3.69 -21.49 -0.80
C ASP A 263 -3.43 -21.78 0.70
N LYS A 264 -3.74 -23.00 1.16
CA LYS A 264 -3.55 -23.43 2.56
C LYS A 264 -2.11 -23.79 2.96
N LYS A 265 -1.18 -23.81 2.01
CA LYS A 265 0.23 -24.16 2.21
C LYS A 265 1.14 -23.16 1.50
N TRP A 266 0.73 -21.90 1.46
CA TRP A 266 1.39 -20.88 0.66
C TRP A 266 2.79 -20.59 1.19
N TYR A 267 3.72 -20.26 0.28
CA TYR A 267 5.12 -19.99 0.63
C TYR A 267 5.34 -18.59 1.23
N GLY A 268 4.34 -17.70 1.19
CA GLY A 268 4.43 -16.37 1.77
C GLY A 268 5.37 -15.43 1.00
N ALA A 269 4.81 -14.45 0.29
CA ALA A 269 5.56 -13.40 -0.36
C ALA A 269 4.70 -12.15 -0.57
N LEU A 270 5.33 -10.98 -0.54
CA LEU A 270 4.73 -9.75 -1.02
C LEU A 270 4.92 -9.69 -2.54
N TYR A 271 3.88 -9.98 -3.31
CA TYR A 271 3.96 -9.96 -4.77
C TYR A 271 3.91 -8.53 -5.30
N LEU A 272 4.89 -8.20 -6.13
CA LEU A 272 5.13 -6.86 -6.68
C LEU A 272 4.78 -6.74 -8.16
N ASP A 273 4.79 -7.85 -8.89
CA ASP A 273 4.45 -7.90 -10.31
C ASP A 273 3.84 -9.26 -10.69
N ILE A 274 3.03 -9.26 -11.75
CA ILE A 274 2.35 -10.43 -12.31
C ILE A 274 2.55 -10.44 -13.83
N ILE A 275 3.16 -11.52 -14.33
CA ILE A 275 3.39 -11.76 -15.74
C ILE A 275 2.47 -12.89 -16.19
N GLU A 276 1.61 -12.60 -17.14
CA GLU A 276 0.72 -13.57 -17.75
C GLU A 276 1.36 -14.17 -19.02
N ASN A 277 1.45 -15.49 -19.06
CA ASN A 277 1.87 -16.23 -20.23
C ASN A 277 0.94 -17.41 -20.49
N GLN A 278 0.69 -17.72 -21.76
CA GLN A 278 -0.15 -18.84 -22.15
C GLN A 278 0.65 -19.88 -22.92
N SER A 279 0.36 -21.16 -22.68
CA SER A 279 0.84 -22.28 -23.50
C SER A 279 -0.27 -23.30 -23.65
N GLY A 280 -0.77 -23.47 -24.87
CA GLY A 280 -2.00 -24.21 -25.12
C GLY A 280 -3.17 -23.59 -24.36
N ASN A 281 -3.93 -24.42 -23.63
CA ASN A 281 -5.08 -23.97 -22.84
C ASN A 281 -4.73 -23.55 -21.41
N GLN A 282 -3.44 -23.59 -21.03
CA GLN A 282 -3.00 -23.24 -19.69
C GLN A 282 -2.42 -21.82 -19.67
N THR A 283 -3.00 -20.97 -18.82
CA THR A 283 -2.44 -19.67 -18.43
C THR A 283 -1.55 -19.85 -17.19
N TYR A 284 -0.38 -19.25 -17.22
CA TYR A 284 0.61 -19.20 -16.14
C TYR A 284 0.75 -17.76 -15.67
N TYR A 285 0.47 -17.51 -14.40
CA TYR A 285 0.69 -16.20 -13.79
C TYR A 285 1.99 -16.26 -13.00
N THR A 286 3.08 -15.79 -13.60
CA THR A 286 4.37 -15.71 -12.94
C THR A 286 4.40 -14.47 -12.04
N LEU A 287 4.61 -14.67 -10.75
CA LEU A 287 4.60 -13.61 -9.74
C LEU A 287 6.03 -13.29 -9.33
N ILE A 288 6.38 -12.00 -9.36
CA ILE A 288 7.64 -11.50 -8.80
C ILE A 288 7.36 -11.07 -7.37
N GLY A 289 8.02 -11.70 -6.40
CA GLY A 289 7.79 -11.46 -4.98
C GLY A 289 9.01 -10.94 -4.22
N TYR A 290 8.74 -10.14 -3.21
CA TYR A 290 9.64 -9.87 -2.10
C TYR A 290 9.32 -10.80 -0.93
N LYS A 291 10.35 -11.40 -0.35
CA LYS A 291 10.22 -12.18 0.88
C LYS A 291 11.34 -11.76 1.82
N GLY A 292 11.06 -10.86 2.76
CA GLY A 292 12.02 -10.59 3.84
C GLY A 292 12.32 -11.86 4.63
N HIS A 293 13.52 -11.94 5.19
CA HIS A 293 13.99 -13.09 5.95
C HIS A 293 14.28 -12.69 7.40
N ASP A 294 15.39 -11.99 7.61
CA ASP A 294 15.85 -11.49 8.91
C ASP A 294 16.63 -10.18 8.73
N GLU A 295 17.37 -9.74 9.75
CA GLU A 295 18.17 -8.52 9.72
C GLU A 295 19.42 -8.60 8.81
N PHE A 296 19.87 -9.80 8.47
CA PHE A 296 21.11 -10.04 7.70
C PHE A 296 20.85 -10.41 6.24
N MET A 297 19.71 -11.03 5.96
CA MET A 297 19.36 -11.57 4.65
C MET A 297 17.95 -11.18 4.23
N LYS A 298 17.73 -11.16 2.91
CA LYS A 298 16.40 -11.08 2.32
C LYS A 298 16.31 -11.93 1.07
N ARG A 299 15.07 -12.23 0.66
CA ARG A 299 14.78 -13.04 -0.52
C ARG A 299 13.98 -12.28 -1.57
N ARG A 300 14.28 -12.59 -2.83
CA ARG A 300 13.36 -12.37 -3.96
C ARG A 300 12.88 -13.72 -4.45
N VAL A 301 11.65 -13.77 -4.97
CA VAL A 301 11.04 -15.03 -5.42
C VAL A 301 10.38 -14.86 -6.77
N LEU A 302 10.56 -15.84 -7.65
CA LEU A 302 9.72 -16.08 -8.81
C LEU A 302 8.83 -17.27 -8.52
N ASP A 303 7.53 -17.02 -8.42
CA ASP A 303 6.52 -18.04 -8.20
C ASP A 303 5.60 -18.14 -9.41
N VAL A 304 4.90 -19.26 -9.57
CA VAL A 304 3.95 -19.44 -10.67
C VAL A 304 2.62 -19.88 -10.10
N LEU A 305 1.63 -19.00 -10.23
CA LEU A 305 0.24 -19.26 -9.90
C LEU A 305 -0.48 -19.86 -11.13
N ILE A 306 -1.19 -20.95 -10.89
CA ILE A 306 -2.10 -21.59 -11.84
C ILE A 306 -3.50 -21.61 -11.22
N VAL A 307 -4.49 -21.22 -12.02
CA VAL A 307 -5.91 -21.36 -11.69
C VAL A 307 -6.52 -22.43 -12.57
N GLN A 308 -7.10 -23.46 -11.97
CA GLN A 308 -7.80 -24.53 -12.67
C GLN A 308 -8.99 -24.99 -11.85
N ASN A 309 -10.19 -25.03 -12.46
CA ASN A 309 -11.44 -25.46 -11.82
C ASN A 309 -11.66 -24.76 -10.46
N ASN A 310 -11.51 -23.43 -10.42
CA ASN A 310 -11.65 -22.62 -9.20
C ASN A 310 -10.72 -22.99 -8.04
N ARG A 311 -9.65 -23.73 -8.32
CA ARG A 311 -8.55 -24.03 -7.37
C ARG A 311 -7.29 -23.32 -7.83
N ILE A 312 -6.50 -22.88 -6.85
CA ILE A 312 -5.19 -22.28 -7.11
C ILE A 312 -4.07 -23.22 -6.72
N ARG A 313 -2.99 -23.20 -7.50
CA ARG A 313 -1.72 -23.86 -7.18
C ARG A 313 -0.58 -22.90 -7.43
N PHE A 314 0.36 -22.86 -6.50
CA PHE A 314 1.62 -22.14 -6.63
C PHE A 314 2.77 -23.12 -6.92
N GLY A 315 3.79 -22.64 -7.60
CA GLY A 315 5.00 -23.40 -7.90
C GLY A 315 4.79 -24.43 -9.01
N ALA A 316 4.43 -24.00 -10.22
CA ALA A 316 4.46 -24.88 -11.39
C ALA A 316 5.92 -25.20 -11.77
N PRO A 317 6.28 -26.47 -12.06
CA PRO A 317 7.65 -26.89 -12.37
C PRO A 317 8.06 -26.47 -13.78
N ILE A 318 8.23 -25.17 -14.01
CA ILE A 318 8.41 -24.61 -15.35
C ILE A 318 9.67 -23.75 -15.49
N PHE A 319 10.46 -23.54 -14.43
CA PHE A 319 11.74 -22.84 -14.53
C PHE A 319 12.84 -23.84 -14.89
N LYS A 320 13.28 -23.83 -16.15
CA LYS A 320 14.40 -24.64 -16.63
C LYS A 320 15.70 -23.91 -16.35
N THR A 321 16.46 -24.43 -15.39
CA THR A 321 17.86 -24.06 -15.12
C THR A 321 18.79 -25.11 -15.74
N ASP A 322 20.10 -24.86 -15.79
CA ASP A 322 21.06 -25.78 -16.46
C ASP A 322 21.02 -27.21 -15.93
N ARG A 323 20.70 -27.39 -14.64
CA ARG A 323 20.79 -28.68 -13.96
C ARG A 323 19.43 -29.29 -13.66
N LEU A 324 18.41 -28.46 -13.45
CA LEU A 324 17.15 -28.87 -12.87
C LEU A 324 15.99 -28.02 -13.40
N THR A 325 14.80 -28.62 -13.40
CA THR A 325 13.55 -27.87 -13.47
C THR A 325 13.10 -27.53 -12.06
N ARG A 326 12.76 -26.25 -11.82
CA ARG A 326 12.31 -25.74 -10.52
C ARG A 326 10.86 -25.28 -10.60
N ASN A 327 10.17 -25.40 -9.47
CA ASN A 327 8.80 -24.91 -9.26
C ASN A 327 8.79 -23.41 -8.98
N ARG A 328 9.85 -22.93 -8.35
CA ARG A 328 10.02 -21.56 -7.85
C ARG A 328 11.50 -21.25 -7.84
N ILE A 329 11.86 -20.01 -8.13
CA ILE A 329 13.24 -19.53 -7.98
C ILE A 329 13.29 -18.64 -6.75
N VAL A 330 14.22 -18.92 -5.84
CA VAL A 330 14.44 -18.14 -4.62
C VAL A 330 15.86 -17.59 -4.68
N PHE A 331 15.97 -16.27 -4.64
CA PHE A 331 17.25 -15.57 -4.58
C PHE A 331 17.49 -15.16 -3.13
N GLU A 332 18.59 -15.62 -2.53
CA GLU A 332 19.02 -15.27 -1.18
C GLU A 332 20.26 -14.39 -1.24
N TYR A 333 20.23 -13.26 -0.54
CA TYR A 333 21.33 -12.30 -0.54
C TYR A 333 21.30 -11.39 0.68
N SER A 334 22.35 -10.58 0.83
CA SER A 334 22.50 -9.63 1.92
C SER A 334 21.31 -8.69 2.03
N ALA A 335 20.80 -8.47 3.24
CA ALA A 335 19.78 -7.46 3.51
C ALA A 335 20.25 -6.04 3.08
N LYS A 336 21.58 -5.81 3.09
CA LYS A 336 22.22 -4.54 2.72
C LYS A 336 22.37 -4.33 1.21
N ALA A 337 22.31 -5.40 0.40
CA ALA A 337 22.43 -5.30 -1.05
C ALA A 337 21.05 -5.07 -1.71
N THR A 338 21.03 -4.61 -2.95
CA THR A 338 19.80 -4.49 -3.76
C THR A 338 19.99 -5.27 -5.04
N MET A 339 19.08 -6.20 -5.31
CA MET A 339 19.06 -7.02 -6.52
C MET A 339 17.98 -6.52 -7.49
N MET A 340 18.31 -6.34 -8.76
CA MET A 340 17.35 -6.20 -9.84
C MET A 340 16.66 -7.54 -10.09
N LEU A 341 15.33 -7.50 -10.13
CA LEU A 341 14.47 -8.57 -10.62
C LEU A 341 13.21 -7.93 -11.19
N ARG A 342 13.07 -7.94 -12.51
CA ARG A 342 11.94 -7.28 -13.21
C ARG A 342 11.56 -8.01 -14.49
N TYR A 343 10.33 -7.83 -14.93
CA TYR A 343 9.96 -8.21 -16.29
C TYR A 343 10.32 -7.09 -17.26
N ASP A 344 11.07 -7.43 -18.32
CA ASP A 344 11.32 -6.53 -19.43
C ASP A 344 10.27 -6.78 -20.52
N THR A 345 9.35 -5.83 -20.69
CA THR A 345 8.23 -5.95 -21.64
C THR A 345 8.67 -5.91 -23.10
N ASN A 346 9.77 -5.22 -23.40
CA ASN A 346 10.31 -5.11 -24.78
C ASN A 346 10.96 -6.42 -25.19
N GLN A 347 11.79 -6.99 -24.32
CA GLN A 347 12.50 -8.23 -24.58
C GLN A 347 11.68 -9.49 -24.21
N LYS A 348 10.53 -9.30 -23.56
CA LYS A 348 9.60 -10.34 -23.08
C LYS A 348 10.28 -11.41 -22.22
N MET A 349 11.12 -10.97 -21.29
CA MET A 349 11.89 -11.85 -20.41
C MET A 349 11.95 -11.28 -19.00
N ILE A 350 12.10 -12.16 -18.00
CA ILE A 350 12.37 -11.75 -16.62
C ILE A 350 13.88 -11.59 -16.50
N VAL A 351 14.34 -10.40 -16.15
CA VAL A 351 15.75 -10.03 -16.05
C VAL A 351 16.15 -9.88 -14.60
N PHE A 352 17.32 -10.41 -14.23
CA PHE A 352 17.79 -10.37 -12.86
C PHE A 352 19.32 -10.37 -12.76
N ASP A 353 19.82 -9.79 -11.67
CA ASP A 353 21.25 -9.80 -11.36
C ASP A 353 21.75 -11.22 -11.05
N ASN A 354 22.96 -11.54 -11.47
CA ASN A 354 23.69 -12.65 -10.85
C ASN A 354 24.14 -12.26 -9.44
N LEU A 355 24.10 -13.21 -8.50
CA LEU A 355 24.41 -12.97 -7.09
C LEU A 355 25.62 -13.79 -6.66
N GLU A 356 26.68 -13.10 -6.23
CA GLU A 356 27.90 -13.72 -5.72
C GLU A 356 28.41 -12.99 -4.47
N PRO A 357 29.18 -13.67 -3.59
CA PRO A 357 29.88 -13.00 -2.52
C PRO A 357 31.12 -12.28 -3.05
N ALA A 358 31.43 -11.12 -2.49
CA ALA A 358 32.63 -10.35 -2.87
C ALA A 358 33.94 -11.14 -2.65
N ASP A 359 33.96 -12.00 -1.62
CA ASP A 359 35.06 -12.94 -1.39
C ASP A 359 34.59 -14.38 -1.62
N PRO A 360 35.26 -15.17 -2.49
CA PRO A 360 34.94 -16.58 -2.72
C PRO A 360 34.90 -17.45 -1.46
N MET A 361 35.59 -17.07 -0.38
CA MET A 361 35.56 -17.81 0.89
C MET A 361 34.16 -17.83 1.53
N PHE A 362 33.30 -16.86 1.20
CA PHE A 362 31.92 -16.77 1.74
C PHE A 362 30.87 -17.45 0.86
N ARG A 363 31.26 -18.28 -0.12
CA ARG A 363 30.30 -19.08 -0.90
C ARG A 363 29.43 -19.95 0.01
N GLY A 364 28.11 -19.87 -0.19
CA GLY A 364 27.09 -20.52 0.64
C GLY A 364 26.64 -19.69 1.85
N VAL A 365 27.29 -18.56 2.13
CA VAL A 365 26.94 -17.66 3.25
C VAL A 365 26.24 -16.41 2.69
N TYR A 366 24.92 -16.54 2.43
CA TYR A 366 24.14 -15.58 1.65
C TYR A 366 24.07 -14.15 2.21
N GLN A 367 24.36 -13.93 3.50
CA GLN A 367 24.44 -12.57 4.06
C GLN A 367 25.55 -11.70 3.42
N TYR A 368 26.51 -12.34 2.72
CA TYR A 368 27.60 -11.67 1.99
C TYR A 368 27.37 -11.61 0.47
N TYR A 369 26.26 -12.16 -0.03
CA TYR A 369 25.97 -12.14 -1.46
C TYR A 369 25.39 -10.79 -1.89
N GLY A 370 25.80 -10.34 -3.07
CA GLY A 370 25.26 -9.17 -3.74
C GLY A 370 25.40 -9.27 -5.26
N PRO A 371 24.84 -8.31 -6.03
CA PRO A 371 25.01 -8.28 -7.48
C PRO A 371 26.47 -8.16 -7.90
N ASP A 372 26.88 -8.94 -8.89
CA ASP A 372 28.22 -8.84 -9.53
C ASP A 372 28.21 -7.99 -10.82
N PHE A 373 27.07 -7.35 -11.12
CA PHE A 373 26.78 -6.56 -12.33
C PHE A 373 26.71 -7.35 -13.64
N SER A 374 26.72 -8.68 -13.59
CA SER A 374 26.27 -9.52 -14.69
C SER A 374 24.77 -9.82 -14.56
N TYR A 375 24.14 -10.12 -15.70
CA TYR A 375 22.69 -10.29 -15.77
C TYR A 375 22.34 -11.62 -16.39
N ASN A 376 21.33 -12.26 -15.81
CA ASN A 376 20.69 -13.44 -16.34
C ASN A 376 19.23 -13.11 -16.67
N ALA A 377 18.60 -13.97 -17.46
CA ALA A 377 17.18 -13.86 -17.74
C ALA A 377 16.47 -15.20 -17.81
N PHE A 378 15.17 -15.18 -17.54
CA PHE A 378 14.26 -16.24 -17.92
C PHE A 378 13.44 -15.78 -19.12
N LYS A 379 13.46 -16.56 -20.21
CA LYS A 379 12.62 -16.33 -21.40
C LYS A 379 11.55 -17.40 -21.51
N PHE A 380 10.29 -17.00 -21.59
CA PHE A 380 9.17 -17.94 -21.67
C PHE A 380 9.04 -18.49 -23.10
N SER A 381 9.02 -19.80 -23.24
CA SER A 381 8.83 -20.51 -24.51
C SER A 381 8.19 -21.86 -24.24
N LYS A 382 7.14 -22.23 -25.01
CA LYS A 382 6.50 -23.55 -24.96
C LYS A 382 6.14 -24.02 -23.54
N GLY A 383 5.58 -23.12 -22.72
CA GLY A 383 5.11 -23.44 -21.36
C GLY A 383 6.19 -23.45 -20.28
N VAL A 384 7.43 -23.05 -20.60
CA VAL A 384 8.55 -23.02 -19.66
C VAL A 384 9.34 -21.72 -19.71
N TRP A 385 9.87 -21.31 -18.57
CA TRP A 385 10.87 -20.26 -18.43
C TRP A 385 12.26 -20.85 -18.59
N GLU A 386 12.93 -20.56 -19.71
CA GLU A 386 14.30 -21.01 -19.97
C GLU A 386 15.32 -19.99 -19.49
N LEU A 387 16.30 -20.42 -18.70
CA LEU A 387 17.44 -19.60 -18.29
C LEU A 387 18.30 -19.22 -19.51
N LYS A 388 18.61 -17.93 -19.63
CA LYS A 388 19.61 -17.35 -20.54
C LYS A 388 20.64 -16.64 -19.66
N LYS A 389 21.90 -17.02 -19.79
CA LYS A 389 22.98 -16.45 -18.99
C LYS A 389 23.69 -15.32 -19.70
N ASP A 390 24.34 -14.47 -18.91
CA ASP A 390 25.29 -13.47 -19.37
C ASP A 390 24.71 -12.58 -20.49
N ILE A 391 23.46 -12.13 -20.28
CA ILE A 391 22.76 -11.34 -21.28
C ILE A 391 23.24 -9.88 -21.27
N ASP A 392 23.34 -9.29 -22.45
CA ASP A 392 23.70 -7.87 -22.60
C ASP A 392 22.45 -6.99 -22.52
N LEU A 393 22.37 -6.16 -21.48
CA LEU A 393 21.28 -5.20 -21.27
C LEU A 393 21.58 -3.80 -21.79
N ARG A 394 22.75 -3.57 -22.41
CA ARG A 394 23.07 -2.27 -23.02
C ARG A 394 22.13 -2.02 -24.19
N ASN A 395 21.57 -0.81 -24.26
CA ASN A 395 20.77 -0.41 -25.42
C ASN A 395 21.59 -0.59 -26.70
N PRO A 396 21.04 -1.18 -27.77
CA PRO A 396 21.69 -1.13 -29.07
C PRO A 396 21.94 0.34 -29.42
N LYS A 397 23.12 0.65 -29.97
CA LYS A 397 23.43 2.00 -30.45
C LYS A 397 22.27 2.44 -31.35
N ARG A 398 21.71 3.63 -31.11
CA ARG A 398 20.79 4.27 -32.06
C ARG A 398 21.51 4.26 -33.42
N GLN A 399 20.99 3.48 -34.36
CA GLN A 399 21.45 3.50 -35.74
C GLN A 399 21.06 4.82 -36.40
#